data_AF-A0A257Z0F3-F1
#
_entry.id   AF-A0A257Z0F3-F1
#
_cell.length_a   1.000
_cell.length_b   1.000
_cell.length_c   1.000
_cell.angle_alpha   90.00
_cell.angle_beta   90.00
_cell.angle_gamma   90.00
#
_symmetry.space_group_name_H-M   'P 1'
#
loop_
_entity.id
_entity.type
_entity.pdbx_description
1 polymer ?
#
loop_
_entity_poly.entity_id
_entity_poly.type
_entity_poly.pdbx_seq_one_letter_code
_entity_poly.pdbx_strand_id
1 'polypeptide(L)'
;MSDLIPPPLPPRRRGFLLGLRANFLTGLVVVLPVGLTIYFVWTLIGWIDGWILPLIPAAYQPEALTERMFGPEAKFPVRGVGVLVFLIFTIMIGWMTKGLFGRSVVRWAEDMVDRLPIIRSVYGAIKQMAETFFSKKEQSFDQVCLVETSGLLLFVPTKDLIIMDMKMDEAAKLIVSGGLVYPAPKDAAPKEAA
;
A
#
# COMPACT_ATOMS: atom_id res chain seq x y z
N MET A 1 34.15 -19.83 -57.82
CA MET A 1 33.83 -20.11 -56.40
C MET A 1 33.06 -18.92 -55.85
N SER A 2 31.87 -18.64 -56.40
CA SER A 2 31.10 -17.40 -56.15
C SER A 2 29.60 -17.62 -56.05
N ASP A 3 29.11 -18.87 -56.15
CA ASP A 3 27.67 -19.18 -56.31
C ASP A 3 27.03 -19.81 -55.06
N LEU A 4 27.44 -19.41 -53.85
CA LEU A 4 26.88 -19.93 -52.59
C LEU A 4 26.17 -18.88 -51.74
N ILE A 5 25.65 -17.80 -52.33
CA ILE A 5 24.79 -16.85 -51.60
C ILE A 5 23.34 -17.22 -51.91
N PRO A 6 22.59 -17.84 -50.97
CA PRO A 6 21.17 -18.06 -51.17
C PRO A 6 20.45 -16.70 -51.33
N PRO A 7 19.41 -16.62 -52.18
CA PRO A 7 18.69 -15.37 -52.41
C PRO A 7 18.09 -14.84 -51.10
N PRO A 8 18.00 -13.51 -50.92
CA PRO A 8 17.40 -12.92 -49.73
C PRO A 8 15.95 -13.40 -49.58
N LEU A 9 15.61 -13.88 -48.38
CA LEU A 9 14.27 -14.39 -48.07
C LEU A 9 13.21 -13.29 -48.29
N PRO A 10 12.04 -13.61 -48.88
CA PRO A 10 11.01 -12.62 -49.14
C PRO A 10 10.47 -12.00 -47.83
N PRO A 11 10.11 -10.70 -47.84
CA PRO A 11 9.54 -10.04 -46.66
C PRO A 11 8.21 -10.71 -46.29
N ARG A 12 8.17 -11.33 -45.11
CA ARG A 12 6.98 -11.99 -44.55
C ARG A 12 5.91 -10.92 -44.29
N ARG A 13 4.91 -10.83 -45.17
CA ARG A 13 3.78 -9.89 -45.04
C ARG A 13 3.07 -10.15 -43.70
N ARG A 14 3.30 -9.31 -42.69
CA ARG A 14 2.49 -9.31 -41.46
C ARG A 14 1.06 -9.00 -41.87
N GLY A 15 0.14 -9.95 -41.67
CA GLY A 15 -1.26 -9.75 -42.02
C GLY A 15 -1.84 -8.54 -41.30
N PHE A 16 -2.67 -7.75 -41.98
CA PHE A 16 -3.34 -6.57 -41.43
C PHE A 16 -4.07 -6.88 -40.10
N LEU A 17 -4.69 -8.07 -40.02
CA LEU A 17 -5.33 -8.59 -38.80
C LEU A 17 -4.36 -8.85 -37.63
N LEU A 18 -3.08 -9.14 -37.92
CA LEU A 18 -2.06 -9.38 -36.89
C LEU A 18 -1.64 -8.07 -36.22
N GLY A 19 -1.57 -6.96 -36.99
CA GLY A 19 -1.30 -5.63 -36.45
C GLY A 19 -2.47 -5.08 -35.63
N LEU A 20 -3.71 -5.33 -36.07
CA LEU A 20 -4.92 -4.89 -35.37
C LEU A 20 -5.04 -5.55 -33.97
N ARG A 21 -4.72 -6.85 -33.87
CA ARG A 21 -4.71 -7.60 -32.60
C ARG A 21 -3.65 -7.09 -31.63
N ALA A 22 -2.44 -6.80 -32.12
CA ALA A 22 -1.36 -6.27 -31.29
C ALA A 22 -1.73 -4.92 -30.67
N ASN A 23 -2.33 -4.02 -31.45
CA ASN A 23 -2.74 -2.70 -30.97
C ASN A 23 -3.92 -2.77 -29.97
N PHE A 24 -4.88 -3.67 -30.19
CA PHE A 24 -5.99 -3.91 -29.25
C PHE A 24 -5.51 -4.43 -27.90
N LEU A 25 -4.57 -5.40 -27.89
CA LEU A 25 -4.01 -5.94 -26.65
C LEU A 25 -3.28 -4.87 -25.84
N THR A 26 -2.46 -4.03 -26.50
CA THR A 26 -1.80 -2.90 -25.84
C THR A 26 -2.81 -1.90 -25.29
N GLY A 27 -3.86 -1.56 -26.05
CA GLY A 27 -4.94 -0.69 -25.58
C GLY A 27 -5.70 -1.27 -24.38
N LEU A 28 -6.01 -2.57 -24.40
CA LEU A 28 -6.68 -3.26 -23.31
C LEU A 28 -5.82 -3.25 -22.04
N VAL A 29 -4.52 -3.53 -22.13
CA VAL A 29 -3.60 -3.52 -20.98
C VAL A 29 -3.52 -2.13 -20.33
N VAL A 30 -3.62 -1.06 -21.13
CA VAL A 30 -3.60 0.33 -20.63
C VAL A 30 -4.94 0.73 -19.99
N VAL A 31 -6.07 0.30 -20.56
CA VAL A 31 -7.41 0.64 -20.05
C VAL A 31 -7.79 -0.24 -18.84
N LEU A 32 -7.29 -1.47 -18.76
CA LEU A 32 -7.57 -2.43 -17.69
C LEU A 32 -7.36 -1.85 -16.28
N PRO A 33 -6.23 -1.20 -15.93
CA PRO A 33 -6.05 -0.63 -14.60
C PRO A 33 -7.06 0.49 -14.29
N VAL A 34 -7.41 1.33 -15.26
CA VAL A 34 -8.40 2.40 -15.09
C VAL A 34 -9.82 1.85 -14.95
N GLY A 35 -10.17 0.86 -15.78
CA GLY A 35 -11.46 0.17 -15.67
C GLY A 35 -11.58 -0.56 -14.33
N LEU A 36 -10.49 -1.17 -13.85
CA LEU A 36 -10.45 -1.86 -12.56
C LEU A 36 -10.65 -0.89 -11.40
N THR A 37 -10.02 0.29 -11.42
CA THR A 37 -10.24 1.29 -10.36
C THR A 37 -11.67 1.82 -10.37
N ILE A 38 -12.23 2.12 -11.54
CA ILE A 38 -13.64 2.56 -11.65
C ILE A 38 -14.59 1.47 -11.14
N TYR A 39 -14.38 0.22 -11.57
CA TYR A 39 -15.17 -0.93 -11.10
C TYR A 39 -15.06 -1.11 -9.58
N PHE A 40 -13.84 -1.02 -9.04
CA PHE A 40 -13.58 -1.16 -7.61
C PHE A 40 -14.24 -0.04 -6.81
N VAL A 41 -14.10 1.22 -7.24
CA VAL A 41 -14.77 2.38 -6.62
C VAL A 41 -16.29 2.20 -6.64
N TRP A 42 -16.85 1.79 -7.77
CA TRP A 42 -18.30 1.59 -7.89
C TRP A 42 -18.82 0.47 -6.97
N THR A 43 -18.06 -0.63 -6.87
CA THR A 43 -18.36 -1.76 -5.99
C THR A 43 -18.24 -1.35 -4.51
N LEU A 44 -17.19 -0.62 -4.14
CA LEU A 44 -16.97 -0.14 -2.79
C LEU A 44 -18.06 0.83 -2.35
N ILE A 45 -18.43 1.80 -3.18
CA ILE A 45 -19.50 2.76 -2.85
C ILE A 45 -20.81 2.01 -2.62
N GLY A 46 -21.17 1.08 -3.52
CA GLY A 46 -22.39 0.29 -3.36
C GLY A 46 -22.39 -0.59 -2.10
N TRP A 47 -21.24 -1.16 -1.75
CA TRP A 47 -21.09 -1.94 -0.52
C TRP A 47 -21.24 -1.07 0.74
N ILE A 48 -20.60 0.10 0.77
CA ILE A 48 -20.69 1.08 1.87
C ILE A 48 -22.12 1.59 2.01
N ASP A 49 -22.73 2.06 0.92
CA ASP A 49 -24.10 2.55 0.91
C ASP A 49 -25.08 1.44 1.37
N GLY A 50 -24.85 0.18 0.98
CA GLY A 50 -25.67 -0.96 1.44
C GLY A 50 -25.58 -1.25 2.94
N TRP A 51 -24.45 -0.97 3.58
CA TRP A 51 -24.29 -1.13 5.03
C TRP A 51 -24.82 0.08 5.81
N ILE A 52 -24.77 1.26 5.21
CA ILE A 52 -25.06 2.53 5.88
C ILE A 52 -26.51 2.97 5.69
N LEU A 53 -27.10 2.82 4.51
CA LEU A 53 -28.49 3.20 4.24
C LEU A 53 -29.50 2.57 5.22
N PRO A 54 -29.36 1.30 5.66
CA PRO A 54 -30.23 0.73 6.68
C PRO A 54 -30.11 1.38 8.06
N LEU A 55 -28.97 2.00 8.36
CA LEU A 55 -28.70 2.70 9.63
C LEU A 55 -29.25 4.14 9.63
N ILE A 56 -29.55 4.70 8.45
CA ILE A 56 -30.08 6.06 8.30
C ILE A 56 -31.62 5.98 8.28
N PRO A 57 -32.32 6.63 9.25
CA PRO A 57 -33.78 6.71 9.23
C PRO A 57 -34.30 7.28 7.91
N ALA A 58 -35.45 6.78 7.41
CA ALA A 58 -36.00 7.11 6.09
C ALA A 58 -36.12 8.62 5.78
N ALA A 59 -36.19 9.48 6.79
CA ALA A 59 -36.23 10.94 6.64
C ALA A 59 -34.92 11.57 6.10
N TYR A 60 -33.79 10.88 6.25
CA TYR A 60 -32.46 11.32 5.78
C TYR A 60 -31.97 10.50 4.59
N GLN A 61 -32.85 9.72 3.96
CA GLN A 61 -32.53 9.01 2.74
C GLN A 61 -32.23 10.01 1.62
N PRO A 62 -31.11 9.85 0.89
CA PRO A 62 -30.69 10.78 -0.14
C PRO A 62 -31.75 10.93 -1.24
N GLU A 63 -32.55 9.90 -1.49
CA GLU A 63 -33.69 9.93 -2.42
C GLU A 63 -34.76 10.94 -1.96
N ALA A 64 -35.16 10.91 -0.68
CA ALA A 64 -36.19 11.78 -0.13
C ALA A 64 -35.74 13.26 -0.04
N LEU A 65 -34.45 13.51 0.21
CA LEU A 65 -33.87 14.87 0.20
C LEU A 65 -33.73 15.42 -1.22
N THR A 66 -33.37 14.56 -2.19
CA THR A 66 -33.24 14.96 -3.60
C THR A 66 -34.63 15.24 -4.20
N GLU A 67 -35.65 14.44 -3.88
CA GLU A 67 -37.04 14.68 -4.26
C GLU A 67 -37.60 16.00 -3.68
N ARG A 68 -37.23 16.35 -2.44
CA ARG A 68 -37.63 17.62 -1.79
C ARG A 68 -36.93 18.85 -2.34
N MET A 69 -35.66 18.75 -2.77
CA MET A 69 -34.85 19.90 -3.20
C MET A 69 -34.84 20.11 -4.73
N PHE A 70 -34.91 19.04 -5.52
CA PHE A 70 -34.80 19.07 -6.99
C PHE A 70 -36.06 18.59 -7.72
N GLY A 71 -37.13 18.25 -6.98
CA GLY A 71 -38.40 17.79 -7.52
C GLY A 71 -38.42 16.28 -7.86
N PRO A 72 -39.61 15.70 -8.07
CA PRO A 72 -39.81 14.25 -8.29
C PRO A 72 -39.20 13.70 -9.59
N GLU A 73 -38.73 14.57 -10.48
CA GLU A 73 -38.09 14.22 -11.77
C GLU A 73 -36.58 14.01 -11.64
N ALA A 74 -35.95 14.50 -10.56
CA ALA A 74 -34.50 14.44 -10.37
C ALA A 74 -34.07 13.11 -9.69
N LYS A 75 -34.30 11.99 -10.36
CA LYS A 75 -33.73 10.68 -9.96
C LYS A 75 -32.25 10.60 -10.34
N PHE A 76 -31.43 11.53 -9.85
CA PHE A 76 -29.99 11.35 -9.89
C PHE A 76 -29.62 10.31 -8.83
N PRO A 77 -29.01 9.18 -9.17
CA PRO A 77 -28.46 8.28 -8.17
C PRO A 77 -27.27 9.00 -7.55
N VAL A 78 -27.51 9.76 -6.46
CA VAL A 78 -26.47 10.44 -5.69
C VAL A 78 -25.70 9.39 -4.88
N ARG A 79 -24.98 8.53 -5.61
CA ARG A 79 -24.08 7.53 -5.05
C ARG A 79 -22.95 8.27 -4.33
N GLY A 80 -22.67 7.86 -3.09
CA GLY A 80 -21.60 8.47 -2.28
C GLY A 80 -22.07 9.31 -1.10
N VAL A 81 -23.38 9.48 -0.88
CA VAL A 81 -23.87 10.06 0.39
C VAL A 81 -23.53 9.15 1.58
N GLY A 82 -23.67 7.83 1.42
CA GLY A 82 -23.24 6.88 2.45
C GLY A 82 -21.74 6.97 2.71
N VAL A 83 -20.92 7.18 1.67
CA VAL A 83 -19.48 7.44 1.83
C VAL A 83 -19.20 8.74 2.61
N LEU A 84 -19.95 9.83 2.35
CA LEU A 84 -19.78 11.08 3.08
C LEU A 84 -20.14 10.90 4.58
N VAL A 85 -21.26 10.24 4.86
CA VAL A 85 -21.69 9.92 6.23
C VAL A 85 -20.68 9.00 6.92
N PHE A 86 -20.19 7.97 6.21
CA PHE A 86 -19.13 7.07 6.68
C PHE A 86 -17.88 7.83 7.08
N LEU A 87 -17.46 8.79 6.25
CA LEU A 87 -16.27 9.60 6.48
C LEU A 87 -16.43 10.47 7.74
N ILE A 88 -17.56 11.18 7.88
CA ILE A 88 -17.86 11.97 9.08
C ILE A 88 -17.87 11.07 10.33
N PHE A 89 -18.53 9.91 10.24
CA PHE A 89 -18.62 8.96 11.34
C PHE A 89 -17.24 8.39 11.74
N THR A 90 -16.42 8.01 10.77
CA THR A 90 -15.06 7.48 11.01
C THR A 90 -14.15 8.54 11.60
N ILE A 91 -14.25 9.80 11.15
CA ILE A 91 -13.52 10.94 11.74
C ILE A 91 -13.95 11.14 13.19
N MET A 92 -15.25 11.10 13.47
CA MET A 92 -15.78 11.23 14.83
C MET A 92 -15.25 10.11 15.75
N ILE A 93 -15.26 8.86 15.29
CA ILE A 93 -14.65 7.74 16.04
C ILE A 93 -13.15 7.97 16.23
N GLY A 94 -12.43 8.37 15.19
CA GLY A 94 -10.99 8.61 15.27
C GLY A 94 -10.63 9.71 16.28
N TRP A 95 -11.45 10.77 16.34
CA TRP A 95 -11.31 11.82 17.34
C TRP A 95 -11.63 11.30 18.75
N MET A 96 -12.69 10.49 18.88
CA MET A 96 -13.06 9.86 20.15
C MET A 96 -11.95 8.97 20.71
N THR A 97 -11.29 8.17 19.87
CA THR A 97 -10.17 7.30 20.25
C THR A 97 -8.94 8.07 20.74
N LYS A 98 -8.69 9.28 20.22
CA LYS A 98 -7.60 10.15 20.69
C LYS A 98 -7.88 10.75 22.07
N GLY A 99 -9.15 10.87 22.47
CA GLY A 99 -9.57 11.43 23.76
C GLY A 99 -9.38 10.48 24.95
N LEU A 100 -9.39 11.03 26.17
CA LEU A 100 -9.33 10.26 27.43
C LEU A 100 -10.49 9.24 27.54
N PHE A 101 -11.66 9.60 27.01
CA PHE A 101 -12.84 8.73 26.96
C PHE A 101 -12.61 7.51 26.04
N GLY A 102 -11.99 7.70 24.87
CA GLY A 102 -11.74 6.62 23.91
C GLY A 102 -10.86 5.51 24.46
N ARG A 103 -9.75 5.87 25.13
CA ARG A 103 -8.87 4.87 25.77
C ARG A 103 -9.59 4.04 26.84
N SER A 104 -10.55 4.65 27.54
CA SER A 104 -11.33 3.97 28.58
C SER A 104 -12.39 3.03 27.98
N VAL A 105 -13.09 3.47 26.93
CA VAL A 105 -14.09 2.66 26.22
C VAL A 105 -13.44 1.44 25.56
N VAL A 106 -12.28 1.62 24.91
CA VAL A 106 -11.57 0.50 24.26
C VAL A 106 -11.14 -0.54 25.30
N ARG A 107 -10.56 -0.13 26.42
CA ARG A 107 -10.17 -1.05 27.51
C ARG A 107 -11.37 -1.78 28.09
N TRP A 108 -12.49 -1.08 28.27
CA TRP A 108 -13.72 -1.72 28.75
C TRP A 108 -14.25 -2.76 27.75
N ALA A 109 -14.21 -2.46 26.46
CA ALA A 109 -14.61 -3.42 25.42
C ALA A 109 -13.70 -4.66 25.41
N GLU A 110 -12.39 -4.47 25.57
CA GLU A 110 -11.43 -5.58 25.69
C GLU A 110 -11.71 -6.43 26.93
N ASP A 111 -11.91 -5.80 28.09
CA ASP A 111 -12.25 -6.50 29.34
C ASP A 111 -13.57 -7.29 29.24
N MET A 112 -14.54 -6.81 28.45
CA MET A 112 -15.78 -7.55 28.18
C MET A 112 -15.52 -8.78 27.31
N VAL A 113 -14.69 -8.65 26.28
CA VAL A 113 -14.33 -9.75 25.39
C VAL A 113 -13.50 -10.82 26.12
N ASP A 114 -12.61 -10.39 27.03
CA ASP A 114 -11.74 -11.28 27.79
C ASP A 114 -12.48 -12.19 28.78
N ARG A 115 -13.70 -11.82 29.16
CA ARG A 115 -14.59 -12.64 30.00
C ARG A 115 -15.18 -13.84 29.25
N LEU A 116 -15.10 -13.87 27.93
CA LEU A 116 -15.67 -14.94 27.10
C LEU A 116 -14.56 -15.93 26.69
N PRO A 117 -14.57 -17.18 27.20
CA PRO A 117 -13.41 -18.09 27.14
C PRO A 117 -12.99 -18.50 25.72
N ILE A 118 -13.92 -18.52 24.76
CA ILE A 118 -13.65 -18.86 23.35
C ILE A 118 -13.34 -17.62 22.51
N ILE A 119 -14.04 -16.50 22.76
CA ILE A 119 -13.93 -15.29 21.94
C ILE A 119 -12.61 -14.56 22.24
N ARG A 120 -12.12 -14.63 23.48
CA ARG A 120 -10.84 -14.01 23.88
C ARG A 120 -9.62 -14.54 23.12
N SER A 121 -9.59 -15.83 22.74
CA SER A 121 -8.43 -16.40 22.04
C SER A 121 -8.33 -15.90 20.59
N VAL A 122 -9.48 -15.80 19.90
CA VAL A 122 -9.58 -15.27 18.54
C VAL A 122 -9.30 -13.76 18.53
N TYR A 123 -9.93 -13.02 19.46
CA TYR A 123 -9.71 -11.58 19.58
C TYR A 123 -8.25 -11.26 19.92
N GLY A 124 -7.66 -11.98 20.88
CA GLY A 124 -6.26 -11.82 21.26
C GLY A 124 -5.29 -12.10 20.10
N ALA A 125 -5.53 -13.15 19.31
CA ALA A 125 -4.72 -13.44 18.13
C ALA A 125 -4.82 -12.32 17.07
N ILE A 126 -6.02 -11.81 16.80
CA ILE A 126 -6.25 -10.71 15.85
C ILE A 126 -5.58 -9.42 16.36
N LYS A 127 -5.75 -9.09 17.64
CA LYS A 127 -5.15 -7.93 18.28
C LYS A 127 -3.62 -8.00 18.20
N GLN A 128 -3.04 -9.15 18.50
CA GLN A 128 -1.59 -9.37 18.42
C GLN A 128 -1.05 -9.18 17.00
N MET A 129 -1.76 -9.66 15.99
CA MET A 129 -1.40 -9.42 14.59
C MET A 129 -1.45 -7.92 14.28
N ALA A 130 -2.56 -7.25 14.62
CA ALA A 130 -2.72 -5.82 14.41
C ALA A 130 -1.61 -5.01 15.10
N GLU A 131 -1.35 -5.25 16.39
CA GLU A 131 -0.29 -4.57 17.14
C GLU A 131 1.09 -4.78 16.52
N THR A 132 1.38 -5.97 15.99
CA THR A 132 2.65 -6.25 15.29
C THR A 132 2.76 -5.45 13.99
N PHE A 133 1.69 -5.37 13.20
CA PHE A 133 1.69 -4.60 11.95
C PHE A 133 1.71 -3.09 12.18
N PHE A 134 1.03 -2.59 13.21
CA PHE A 134 1.01 -1.16 13.56
C PHE A 134 2.27 -0.70 14.32
N SER A 135 2.95 -1.61 15.05
CA SER A 135 4.22 -1.32 15.74
C SER A 135 5.44 -1.48 14.83
N LYS A 136 5.31 -2.18 13.69
CA LYS A 136 6.29 -2.15 12.59
C LYS A 136 6.15 -0.85 11.78
N LYS A 137 6.18 0.30 12.45
CA LYS A 137 6.50 1.55 11.78
C LYS A 137 8.01 1.51 11.57
N GLU A 138 8.44 1.17 10.36
CA GLU A 138 9.85 1.01 9.92
C GLU A 138 10.84 1.15 11.07
N GLN A 139 11.21 0.02 11.72
CA GLN A 139 12.56 -0.05 12.26
C GLN A 139 13.47 0.07 11.04
N SER A 140 13.75 1.31 10.63
CA SER A 140 14.93 1.63 9.85
C SER A 140 16.05 1.01 10.65
N PHE A 141 16.56 -0.12 10.17
CA PHE A 141 17.80 -0.64 10.69
C PHE A 141 18.88 0.33 10.21
N ASP A 142 19.02 1.45 10.92
CA ASP A 142 19.87 2.58 10.54
C ASP A 142 21.35 2.22 10.52
N GLN A 143 21.74 1.10 11.13
CA GLN A 143 23.13 0.76 11.33
C GLN A 143 23.41 -0.69 10.99
N VAL A 144 24.25 -0.85 9.98
CA VAL A 144 24.90 -2.11 9.61
C VAL A 144 26.35 -2.06 10.08
N CYS A 145 26.81 -3.12 10.73
CA CYS A 145 28.23 -3.35 10.92
C CYS A 145 28.71 -4.35 9.86
N LEU A 146 29.71 -3.97 9.08
CA LEU A 146 30.41 -4.89 8.17
C LEU A 146 31.26 -5.83 9.03
N VAL A 147 30.85 -7.10 9.13
CA VAL A 147 31.65 -8.15 9.79
C VAL A 147 32.27 -9.00 8.69
N GLU A 148 33.60 -9.09 8.67
CA GLU A 148 34.34 -9.90 7.72
C GLU A 148 33.99 -11.39 7.93
N THR A 149 33.34 -11.98 6.92
CA THR A 149 32.64 -13.27 7.01
C THR A 149 33.60 -14.45 6.99
N SER A 150 34.38 -14.64 8.06
CA SER A 150 35.22 -15.83 8.23
C SER A 150 34.51 -16.97 8.98
N GLY A 151 33.26 -16.77 9.41
CA GLY A 151 32.51 -17.75 10.22
C GLY A 151 33.04 -17.90 11.66
N LEU A 152 34.03 -17.09 12.05
CA LEU A 152 34.60 -17.03 13.39
C LEU A 152 33.88 -15.95 14.20
N LEU A 153 33.63 -16.22 15.48
CA LEU A 153 33.14 -15.20 16.41
C LEU A 153 34.30 -14.23 16.73
N LEU A 154 34.27 -13.03 16.14
CA LEU A 154 35.29 -12.00 16.33
C LEU A 154 34.79 -10.95 17.34
N PHE A 155 35.43 -10.87 18.51
CA PHE A 155 35.16 -9.80 19.46
C PHE A 155 35.95 -8.55 19.06
N VAL A 156 35.24 -7.50 18.66
CA VAL A 156 35.83 -6.20 18.32
C VAL A 156 35.39 -5.17 19.36
N PRO A 157 36.30 -4.39 19.96
CA PRO A 157 35.94 -3.30 20.85
C PRO A 157 35.08 -2.25 20.14
N THR A 158 34.00 -1.80 20.79
CA THR A 158 33.03 -0.86 20.18
C THR A 158 33.65 0.44 19.68
N LYS A 159 34.76 0.89 20.30
CA LYS A 159 35.53 2.07 19.90
C LYS A 159 36.19 1.96 18.51
N ASP A 160 36.39 0.74 18.02
CA ASP A 160 37.07 0.46 16.76
C ASP A 160 36.04 0.20 15.62
N LEU A 161 34.74 0.43 15.88
CA LEU A 161 33.67 0.30 14.91
C LEU A 161 33.47 1.61 14.12
N ILE A 162 33.40 1.49 12.79
CA ILE A 162 32.99 2.59 11.90
C ILE A 162 31.52 2.39 11.57
N ILE A 163 30.67 3.29 12.07
CA ILE A 163 29.23 3.24 11.81
C ILE A 163 28.97 3.79 10.41
N MET A 164 28.35 2.96 9.59
CA MET A 164 27.98 3.28 8.21
C MET A 164 26.55 3.83 8.17
N ASP A 165 26.38 5.07 7.75
CA ASP A 165 25.06 5.71 7.54
C ASP A 165 24.57 5.42 6.12
N MET A 166 24.08 4.19 5.90
CA MET A 166 23.52 3.75 4.63
C MET A 166 22.33 2.84 4.85
N LYS A 167 21.45 2.76 3.85
CA LYS A 167 20.30 1.86 3.91
C LYS A 167 20.73 0.40 3.79
N MET A 168 19.93 -0.50 4.37
CA MET A 168 20.16 -1.95 4.33
C MET A 168 20.35 -2.53 2.92
N ASP A 169 19.68 -1.98 1.91
CA ASP A 169 19.81 -2.43 0.53
C ASP A 169 21.15 -2.02 -0.10
N GLU A 170 21.71 -0.87 0.29
CA GLU A 170 23.03 -0.41 -0.15
C GLU A 170 24.15 -1.20 0.53
N ALA A 171 23.99 -1.49 1.81
CA ALA A 171 24.89 -2.36 2.57
C ALA A 171 24.96 -3.78 1.98
N ALA A 172 23.80 -4.35 1.61
CA ALA A 172 23.74 -5.65 0.97
C ALA A 172 24.45 -5.66 -0.39
N LYS A 173 24.31 -4.59 -1.19
CA LYS A 173 25.04 -4.44 -2.45
C LYS A 173 26.55 -4.35 -2.23
N LEU A 174 27.00 -3.59 -1.24
CA LEU A 174 28.42 -3.48 -0.89
C LEU A 174 29.00 -4.86 -0.53
N ILE A 175 28.31 -5.62 0.33
CA ILE A 175 28.74 -6.95 0.76
C ILE A 175 28.77 -7.94 -0.41
N VAL A 176 27.69 -8.03 -1.19
CA VAL A 176 27.61 -8.97 -2.34
C VAL A 176 28.62 -8.60 -3.42
N SER A 177 28.94 -7.32 -3.58
CA SER A 177 29.98 -6.85 -4.50
C SER A 177 31.40 -7.06 -3.96
N GLY A 178 31.59 -7.50 -2.72
CA GLY A 178 32.91 -7.62 -2.10
C GLY A 178 33.62 -6.28 -1.93
N GLY A 179 32.86 -5.19 -1.75
CA GLY A 179 33.42 -3.83 -1.63
C GLY A 179 33.64 -3.09 -2.95
N LEU A 180 33.17 -3.62 -4.09
CA LEU A 180 33.27 -2.93 -5.38
C LEU A 180 32.29 -1.76 -5.52
N VAL A 181 31.16 -1.79 -4.80
CA VAL A 181 30.11 -0.77 -4.88
C VAL A 181 30.01 -0.02 -3.55
N TYR A 182 30.85 1.00 -3.37
CA TYR A 182 30.74 1.93 -2.26
C TYR A 182 29.56 2.90 -2.47
N PRO A 183 28.68 3.10 -1.47
CA PRO A 183 27.67 4.14 -1.56
C PRO A 183 28.36 5.51 -1.54
N ALA A 184 27.81 6.43 -2.33
CA ALA A 184 28.35 7.77 -2.47
C ALA A 184 28.28 8.51 -1.13
N PRO A 185 29.39 9.10 -0.63
CA PRO A 185 29.36 9.95 0.56
C PRO A 185 28.44 11.15 0.34
N LYS A 186 27.51 11.38 1.26
CA LYS A 186 26.51 12.46 1.13
C LYS A 186 27.06 13.87 1.34
N ASP A 187 28.28 14.00 1.87
CA ASP A 187 28.95 15.29 2.10
C ASP A 187 30.42 15.24 1.67
N ALA A 188 30.67 15.16 0.36
CA ALA A 188 31.99 15.49 -0.19
C ALA A 188 32.09 17.02 -0.36
N ALA A 189 32.25 17.75 0.75
CA ALA A 189 32.72 19.13 0.69
C ALA A 189 34.13 19.15 0.08
N PRO A 190 34.41 19.99 -0.94
CA PRO A 190 35.73 20.04 -1.56
C PRO A 190 36.72 20.56 -0.53
N LYS A 191 37.72 19.75 -0.15
CA LYS A 191 38.86 20.27 0.59
C LYS A 191 39.73 21.06 -0.38
N GLU A 192 39.77 22.37 -0.17
CA GLU A 192 40.71 23.32 -0.74
C GLU A 192 42.13 22.75 -0.70
N ALA A 193 42.80 22.80 -1.85
CA ALA A 193 44.22 22.59 -1.97
C ALA A 193 44.96 23.77 -1.31
N ALA A 194 45.78 23.48 -0.30
CA ALA A 194 46.80 24.37 0.23
C ALA A 194 48.07 23.55 0.51
#